data_AF-H3S9M7-F1
#
_entry.id   AF-H3S9M7-F1
#
_cell.length_a   1.000
_cell.length_b   1.000
_cell.length_c   1.000
_cell.angle_alpha   90.00
_cell.angle_beta   90.00
_cell.angle_gamma   90.00
#
_symmetry.space_group_name_H-M   'P 1'
#
loop_
_entity.id
_entity.type
_entity.pdbx_description
1 polymer ?
#
loop_
_entity_poly.entity_id
_entity_poly.type
_entity_poly.pdbx_seq_one_letter_code
_entity_poly.pdbx_strand_id
1 'polypeptide(L)'
;MKVCVIGLGYIGLPTAATLTNCGFNVVGVDINSNVVEMLNMGKIHIEEPGLGQIIKTAVEKKLFSASNIPEEADVYIIAVPTPNKHDSYMSCDLTYVLDACRSIFPYIKNGSTIIIESTIAPRSMDDIIKPLFEKNGFSIGKDIYLAHCPERVLPGRILTELINNNRIVGGITKECSVAAAKIYKSFVKGEIIETEAKIAEMSKCMENTFRDVNIALSNELVKVCNDLNINALEVIRLANKHPRVNIHSPGPGVGGHCLAVDPYFIYAKSPEYAKMIKLSRDINNSMPQFVVEISKTILSDIQNPQIAIFGVTYKGNVDDLRESPAIKVINLLKNEGFQLAIHDPHVNRPDFVTCFEAAAGSDLILILSDHDEFKDLNHREIAKIMRTPRLLDTKNIITPQLDSNLEIINFGSAFEYKNKSMVNEKTPFFMK
;
A
#
# COMPACT_ATOMS: atom_id res chain seq x y z
N MET A 1 -32.35 -9.07 -8.80
CA MET A 1 -31.14 -9.90 -8.73
C MET A 1 -30.56 -9.76 -7.33
N LYS A 2 -30.19 -10.86 -6.70
CA LYS A 2 -29.58 -10.90 -5.37
C LYS A 2 -28.07 -11.12 -5.50
N VAL A 3 -27.28 -10.35 -4.76
CA VAL A 3 -25.81 -10.44 -4.74
C VAL A 3 -25.36 -10.78 -3.32
N CYS A 4 -24.44 -11.73 -3.19
CA CYS A 4 -23.76 -12.07 -1.96
C CYS A 4 -22.32 -11.56 -2.03
N VAL A 5 -21.92 -10.64 -1.15
CA VAL A 5 -20.56 -10.08 -1.12
C VAL A 5 -19.82 -10.58 0.11
N ILE A 6 -18.74 -11.32 -0.07
CA ILE A 6 -17.97 -11.99 0.99
C ILE A 6 -16.69 -11.21 1.28
N GLY A 7 -16.54 -10.76 2.53
CA GLY A 7 -15.49 -9.87 3.00
C GLY A 7 -15.94 -8.42 2.93
N LEU A 8 -16.22 -7.80 4.08
CA LEU A 8 -16.80 -6.45 4.15
C LEU A 8 -15.79 -5.37 4.57
N GLY A 9 -14.52 -5.56 4.20
CA GLY A 9 -13.48 -4.55 4.41
C GLY A 9 -13.53 -3.40 3.39
N TYR A 10 -12.38 -2.76 3.19
CA TYR A 10 -12.19 -1.60 2.31
C TYR A 10 -12.61 -1.81 0.84
N ILE A 11 -12.72 -3.05 0.38
CA ILE A 11 -13.14 -3.36 -1.00
C ILE A 11 -14.61 -3.79 -1.02
N GLY A 12 -14.94 -4.90 -0.34
CA GLY A 12 -16.27 -5.48 -0.46
C GLY A 12 -17.40 -4.63 0.10
N LEU A 13 -17.19 -3.84 1.17
CA LEU A 13 -18.25 -2.98 1.70
C LEU A 13 -18.61 -1.82 0.73
N PRO A 14 -17.65 -1.06 0.18
CA PRO A 14 -17.94 -0.11 -0.90
C PRO A 14 -18.57 -0.74 -2.15
N THR A 15 -18.12 -1.94 -2.55
CA THR A 15 -18.74 -2.69 -3.67
C THR A 15 -20.21 -3.01 -3.36
N ALA A 16 -20.49 -3.55 -2.17
CA ALA A 16 -21.85 -3.85 -1.72
C ALA A 16 -22.73 -2.59 -1.69
N ALA A 17 -22.22 -1.49 -1.13
CA ALA A 17 -22.92 -0.21 -1.08
C ALA A 17 -23.28 0.30 -2.48
N THR A 18 -22.33 0.24 -3.42
CA THR A 18 -22.53 0.70 -4.81
C THR A 18 -23.60 -0.13 -5.52
N LEU A 19 -23.58 -1.45 -5.34
CA LEU A 19 -24.59 -2.36 -5.88
C LEU A 19 -25.99 -2.07 -5.30
N THR A 20 -26.11 -1.84 -3.98
CA THR A 20 -27.41 -1.50 -3.38
C THR A 20 -27.99 -0.20 -3.95
N ASN A 21 -27.14 0.79 -4.23
CA ASN A 21 -27.55 2.06 -4.83
C ASN A 21 -28.06 1.89 -6.29
N CYS A 22 -27.65 0.81 -6.95
CA CYS A 22 -28.15 0.42 -8.27
C CYS A 22 -29.39 -0.49 -8.22
N GLY A 23 -29.97 -0.69 -7.03
CA GLY A 23 -31.21 -1.44 -6.83
C GLY A 23 -31.02 -2.95 -6.68
N PHE A 24 -29.79 -3.44 -6.53
CA PHE A 24 -29.55 -4.85 -6.19
C PHE A 24 -29.92 -5.12 -4.73
N ASN A 25 -30.45 -6.31 -4.47
CA ASN A 25 -30.60 -6.80 -3.11
C ASN A 25 -29.29 -7.49 -2.69
N VAL A 26 -28.58 -6.93 -1.71
CA VAL A 26 -27.23 -7.35 -1.34
C VAL A 26 -27.19 -7.93 0.05
N VAL A 27 -26.63 -9.13 0.18
CA VAL A 27 -26.22 -9.70 1.46
C VAL A 27 -24.71 -9.57 1.58
N GLY A 28 -24.25 -8.77 2.53
CA GLY A 28 -22.85 -8.72 2.92
C GLY A 28 -22.52 -9.83 3.90
N VAL A 29 -21.40 -10.52 3.71
CA VAL A 29 -20.94 -11.61 4.58
C VAL A 29 -19.58 -11.29 5.15
N ASP A 30 -19.45 -11.31 6.47
CA ASP A 30 -18.16 -11.18 7.16
C ASP A 30 -18.07 -12.12 8.36
N ILE A 31 -16.89 -12.69 8.60
CA ILE A 31 -16.68 -13.61 9.73
C ILE A 31 -16.70 -12.88 11.07
N ASN A 32 -16.48 -11.55 11.07
CA ASN A 32 -16.49 -10.74 12.27
C ASN A 32 -17.92 -10.31 12.64
N SER A 33 -18.48 -10.90 13.69
CA SER A 33 -19.84 -10.56 14.17
C SER A 33 -20.01 -9.09 14.55
N ASN A 34 -18.96 -8.42 15.06
CA ASN A 34 -19.04 -6.99 15.37
C ASN A 34 -19.26 -6.16 14.10
N VAL A 35 -18.59 -6.51 12.99
CA VAL A 35 -18.78 -5.86 11.68
C VAL A 35 -20.22 -6.06 11.21
N VAL A 36 -20.73 -7.30 11.30
CA VAL A 36 -22.09 -7.65 10.89
C VAL A 36 -23.14 -6.88 11.67
N GLU A 37 -23.03 -6.84 13.00
CA GLU A 37 -23.96 -6.11 13.87
C GLU A 37 -23.96 -4.61 13.59
N MET A 38 -22.78 -4.00 13.47
CA MET A 38 -22.65 -2.58 13.13
C MET A 38 -23.31 -2.23 11.80
N LEU A 39 -23.07 -3.05 10.77
CA LEU A 39 -23.61 -2.83 9.43
C LEU A 39 -25.13 -2.97 9.39
N ASN A 40 -25.71 -3.93 10.11
CA ASN A 40 -27.16 -4.06 10.24
C ASN A 40 -27.82 -2.90 11.00
N MET A 41 -27.05 -2.14 11.80
CA MET A 41 -27.50 -0.88 12.41
C MET A 41 -27.32 0.34 11.47
N GLY A 42 -26.90 0.14 10.23
CA GLY A 42 -26.60 1.22 9.29
C GLY A 42 -25.32 2.00 9.61
N LYS A 43 -24.39 1.41 10.40
CA LYS A 43 -23.08 1.99 10.74
C LYS A 43 -21.97 1.27 9.99
N ILE A 44 -20.87 1.97 9.71
CA ILE A 44 -19.69 1.42 9.03
C ILE A 44 -18.51 1.29 10.00
N HIS A 45 -17.57 0.41 9.68
CA HIS A 45 -16.35 0.16 10.47
C HIS A 45 -15.06 0.56 9.72
N ILE A 46 -15.20 1.14 8.53
CA ILE A 46 -14.11 1.73 7.75
C ILE A 46 -14.42 3.19 7.49
N GLU A 47 -13.39 4.00 7.26
CA GLU A 47 -13.54 5.39 6.89
C GLU A 47 -13.53 5.56 5.37
N GLU A 48 -14.65 6.01 4.82
CA GLU A 48 -14.78 6.37 3.40
C GLU A 48 -15.90 7.41 3.25
N PRO A 49 -15.62 8.59 2.67
CA PRO A 49 -16.61 9.66 2.52
C PRO A 49 -17.88 9.19 1.80
N GLY A 50 -19.04 9.44 2.39
CA GLY A 50 -20.36 9.11 1.81
C GLY A 50 -20.81 7.66 2.00
N LEU A 51 -19.90 6.71 2.28
CA LEU A 51 -20.22 5.29 2.42
C LEU A 51 -21.27 5.02 3.52
N GLY A 52 -21.12 5.69 4.67
CA GLY A 52 -22.00 5.48 5.81
C GLY A 52 -23.45 5.83 5.51
N GLN A 53 -23.68 6.90 4.75
CA GLN A 53 -25.02 7.31 4.34
C GLN A 53 -25.64 6.31 3.37
N ILE A 54 -24.86 5.76 2.43
CA ILE A 54 -25.34 4.76 1.47
C ILE A 54 -25.78 3.49 2.20
N ILE A 55 -24.94 2.96 3.10
CA ILE A 55 -25.26 1.75 3.87
C ILE A 55 -26.49 1.97 4.76
N LYS A 56 -26.56 3.09 5.48
CA LYS A 56 -27.72 3.42 6.31
C LYS A 56 -29.01 3.42 5.48
N THR A 57 -29.02 4.11 4.35
CA THR A 57 -30.18 4.15 3.46
C THR A 57 -30.51 2.78 2.85
N ALA A 58 -29.50 1.97 2.51
CA ALA A 58 -29.72 0.63 1.97
C ALA A 58 -30.36 -0.33 2.99
N VAL A 59 -29.96 -0.25 4.26
CA VAL A 59 -30.57 -1.00 5.38
C VAL A 59 -32.00 -0.55 5.61
N GLU A 60 -32.26 0.76 5.69
CA GLU A 60 -33.61 1.32 5.86
C GLU A 60 -34.56 0.88 4.74
N LYS A 61 -34.05 0.79 3.50
CA LYS A 61 -34.78 0.31 2.33
C LYS A 61 -34.86 -1.22 2.22
N LYS A 62 -34.24 -1.97 3.14
CA LYS A 62 -34.13 -3.44 3.12
C LYS A 62 -33.49 -3.97 1.82
N LEU A 63 -32.59 -3.20 1.22
CA LEU A 63 -31.78 -3.60 0.07
C LEU A 63 -30.41 -4.15 0.49
N PHE A 64 -30.01 -3.94 1.74
CA PHE A 64 -28.78 -4.47 2.31
C PHE A 64 -29.05 -5.15 3.65
N SER A 65 -28.43 -6.30 3.87
CA SER A 65 -28.28 -6.94 5.18
C SER A 65 -26.86 -7.51 5.30
N ALA A 66 -26.35 -7.59 6.52
CA ALA A 66 -25.10 -8.26 6.83
C ALA A 66 -25.35 -9.58 7.56
N SER A 67 -24.50 -10.59 7.31
CA SER A 67 -24.59 -11.92 7.91
C SER A 67 -23.18 -12.49 8.18
N ASN A 68 -23.07 -13.44 9.12
CA ASN A 68 -21.84 -14.21 9.29
C ASN A 68 -21.74 -15.42 8.34
N ILE A 69 -22.84 -15.81 7.72
CA ILE A 69 -22.91 -16.94 6.79
C ILE A 69 -23.45 -16.49 5.43
N PRO A 70 -22.98 -17.09 4.32
CA PRO A 70 -23.54 -16.82 3.01
C PRO A 70 -25.00 -17.23 2.87
N GLU A 71 -25.66 -16.66 1.86
CA GLU A 71 -27.00 -17.02 1.45
C GLU A 71 -27.04 -17.36 -0.04
N GLU A 72 -28.14 -17.98 -0.47
CA GLU A 72 -28.46 -18.15 -1.89
C GLU A 72 -28.53 -16.80 -2.60
N ALA A 73 -27.85 -16.68 -3.75
CA ALA A 73 -27.76 -15.48 -4.56
C ALA A 73 -27.48 -15.81 -6.05
N ASP A 74 -27.79 -14.85 -6.93
CA ASP A 74 -27.50 -14.95 -8.37
C ASP A 74 -26.00 -14.71 -8.64
N VAL A 75 -25.38 -13.86 -7.82
CA VAL A 75 -23.99 -13.42 -7.95
C VAL A 75 -23.29 -13.50 -6.60
N TYR A 76 -22.06 -14.01 -6.60
CA TYR A 76 -21.16 -14.06 -5.45
C TYR A 76 -19.90 -13.25 -5.76
N ILE A 77 -19.57 -12.29 -4.91
CA ILE A 77 -18.36 -11.46 -5.05
C ILE A 77 -17.47 -11.72 -3.84
N ILE A 78 -16.24 -12.21 -4.06
CA ILE A 78 -15.28 -12.53 -3.00
C ILE A 78 -14.21 -11.43 -2.95
N ALA A 79 -14.18 -10.68 -1.85
CA ALA A 79 -13.32 -9.52 -1.60
C ALA A 79 -12.62 -9.65 -0.23
N VAL A 80 -12.07 -10.83 0.04
CA VAL A 80 -11.33 -11.15 1.27
C VAL A 80 -9.82 -10.88 1.13
N PRO A 81 -9.07 -10.73 2.23
CA PRO A 81 -7.62 -10.50 2.18
C PRO A 81 -6.83 -11.66 1.54
N THR A 82 -5.69 -11.32 0.95
CA THR A 82 -4.73 -12.27 0.35
C THR A 82 -3.29 -11.92 0.76
N PRO A 83 -2.90 -12.16 2.03
CA PRO A 83 -1.58 -11.81 2.50
C PRO A 83 -0.47 -12.64 1.84
N ASN A 84 0.79 -12.30 2.11
CA ASN A 84 1.91 -13.17 1.79
C ASN A 84 1.97 -14.35 2.76
N LYS A 85 2.32 -15.53 2.26
CA LYS A 85 2.80 -16.63 3.09
C LYS A 85 4.18 -16.30 3.66
N HIS A 86 4.47 -16.87 4.83
CA HIS A 86 5.80 -16.86 5.42
C HIS A 86 6.69 -17.98 4.85
N ASP A 87 6.70 -18.16 3.52
CA ASP A 87 7.60 -19.07 2.81
C ASP A 87 8.80 -18.32 2.19
N SER A 88 9.72 -19.05 1.56
CA SER A 88 10.93 -18.46 0.97
C SER A 88 10.67 -17.54 -0.23
N TYR A 89 9.47 -17.58 -0.80
CA TYR A 89 9.10 -16.82 -2.01
C TYR A 89 8.10 -15.71 -1.71
N MET A 90 7.62 -15.62 -0.46
CA MET A 90 6.51 -14.76 -0.03
C MET A 90 5.28 -14.95 -0.93
N SER A 91 4.92 -16.21 -1.19
CA SER A 91 3.84 -16.54 -2.14
C SER A 91 2.46 -16.05 -1.67
N CYS A 92 1.52 -15.88 -2.60
CA CYS A 92 0.15 -15.46 -2.27
C CYS A 92 -0.55 -16.50 -1.39
N ASP A 93 -1.06 -16.06 -0.23
CA ASP A 93 -1.93 -16.86 0.61
C ASP A 93 -3.38 -16.78 0.14
N LEU A 94 -3.84 -17.85 -0.49
CA LEU A 94 -5.22 -17.99 -0.97
C LEU A 94 -6.16 -18.59 0.08
N THR A 95 -5.71 -18.87 1.31
CA THR A 95 -6.52 -19.58 2.32
C THR A 95 -7.91 -18.95 2.48
N TYR A 96 -7.98 -17.64 2.71
CA TYR A 96 -9.25 -16.92 2.89
C TYR A 96 -10.13 -16.94 1.63
N VAL A 97 -9.54 -16.82 0.43
CA VAL A 97 -10.28 -16.88 -0.84
C VAL A 97 -10.88 -18.26 -1.03
N LEU A 98 -10.10 -19.33 -0.78
CA LEU A 98 -10.57 -20.69 -0.92
C LEU A 98 -11.64 -21.05 0.13
N ASP A 99 -11.52 -20.54 1.35
CA ASP A 99 -12.53 -20.70 2.38
C ASP A 99 -13.83 -19.97 2.03
N ALA A 100 -13.74 -18.76 1.47
CA ALA A 100 -14.88 -18.03 0.92
C ALA A 100 -15.53 -18.77 -0.27
N CYS A 101 -14.74 -19.37 -1.16
CA CYS A 101 -15.28 -20.21 -2.24
C CYS A 101 -16.01 -21.45 -1.68
N ARG A 102 -15.46 -22.11 -0.67
CA ARG A 102 -16.09 -23.29 -0.05
C ARG A 102 -17.39 -22.94 0.67
N SER A 103 -17.44 -21.81 1.35
CA SER A 103 -18.62 -21.40 2.12
C SER A 103 -19.84 -21.13 1.25
N ILE A 104 -19.65 -20.80 -0.04
CA ILE A 104 -20.76 -20.52 -0.96
C ILE A 104 -21.30 -21.77 -1.68
N PHE A 105 -20.60 -22.92 -1.66
CA PHE A 105 -21.04 -24.14 -2.38
C PHE A 105 -22.47 -24.59 -2.07
N PRO A 106 -22.95 -24.59 -0.81
CA PRO A 106 -24.32 -25.02 -0.51
C PRO A 106 -25.42 -24.12 -1.12
N TYR A 107 -25.03 -22.94 -1.61
CA TYR A 107 -25.95 -21.88 -2.02
C TYR A 107 -25.94 -21.62 -3.53
N ILE A 108 -24.93 -22.13 -4.24
CA ILE A 108 -24.78 -21.92 -5.69
C ILE A 108 -25.87 -22.65 -6.47
N LYS A 109 -26.41 -21.98 -7.49
CA LYS A 109 -27.36 -22.53 -8.45
C LYS A 109 -26.80 -22.49 -9.86
N ASN A 110 -27.42 -23.26 -10.76
CA ASN A 110 -27.12 -23.14 -12.18
C ASN A 110 -27.44 -21.72 -12.66
N GLY A 111 -26.51 -21.12 -13.40
CA GLY A 111 -26.52 -19.74 -13.83
C GLY A 111 -25.84 -18.76 -12.88
N SER A 112 -25.44 -19.17 -11.67
CA SER A 112 -24.76 -18.28 -10.72
C SER A 112 -23.43 -17.75 -11.30
N THR A 113 -23.12 -16.49 -11.00
CA THR A 113 -21.85 -15.86 -11.36
C THR A 113 -20.99 -15.65 -10.12
N ILE A 114 -19.77 -16.17 -10.12
CA ILE A 114 -18.79 -16.05 -9.03
C ILE A 114 -17.65 -15.16 -9.51
N ILE A 115 -17.39 -14.10 -8.76
CA ILE A 115 -16.39 -13.08 -9.08
C ILE A 115 -15.38 -12.99 -7.94
N ILE A 116 -14.11 -13.19 -8.24
CA ILE A 116 -13.02 -12.96 -7.29
C ILE A 116 -12.50 -11.53 -7.52
N GLU A 117 -12.73 -10.64 -6.55
CA GLU A 117 -12.18 -9.27 -6.56
C GLU A 117 -10.85 -9.17 -5.83
N SER A 118 -10.62 -10.06 -4.85
CA SER A 118 -9.34 -10.19 -4.15
C SER A 118 -8.17 -10.25 -5.13
N THR A 119 -7.09 -9.52 -4.84
CA THR A 119 -5.84 -9.64 -5.60
C THR A 119 -5.27 -11.04 -5.39
N ILE A 120 -5.06 -11.78 -6.47
CA ILE A 120 -4.55 -13.15 -6.44
C ILE A 120 -3.36 -13.29 -7.38
N ALA A 121 -2.48 -14.26 -7.10
CA ALA A 121 -1.32 -14.51 -7.95
C ALA A 121 -1.74 -14.95 -9.37
N PRO A 122 -0.91 -14.72 -10.40
CA PRO A 122 -1.21 -15.19 -11.76
C PRO A 122 -1.50 -16.68 -11.82
N ARG A 123 -2.50 -17.04 -12.62
CA ARG A 123 -3.07 -18.38 -12.82
C ARG A 123 -3.75 -18.99 -11.59
N SER A 124 -4.07 -18.21 -10.55
CA SER A 124 -4.79 -18.76 -9.39
C SER A 124 -6.20 -19.22 -9.76
N MET A 125 -6.85 -18.49 -10.67
CA MET A 125 -8.13 -18.84 -11.26
C MET A 125 -8.05 -20.16 -12.04
N ASP A 126 -7.09 -20.29 -12.96
CA ASP A 126 -6.94 -21.49 -13.81
C ASP A 126 -6.47 -22.73 -13.02
N ASP A 127 -5.48 -22.58 -12.14
CA ASP A 127 -4.74 -23.72 -11.57
C ASP A 127 -5.28 -24.16 -10.20
N ILE A 128 -6.07 -23.33 -9.51
CA ILE A 128 -6.52 -23.59 -8.13
C ILE A 128 -8.03 -23.44 -8.01
N ILE A 129 -8.57 -22.26 -8.35
CA ILE A 129 -9.98 -21.94 -8.08
C ILE A 129 -10.89 -22.71 -9.04
N LYS A 130 -10.63 -22.69 -10.36
CA LYS A 130 -11.41 -23.49 -11.32
C LYS A 130 -11.43 -24.99 -10.93
N PRO A 131 -10.28 -25.66 -10.69
CA PRO A 131 -10.28 -27.05 -10.25
C PRO A 131 -11.04 -27.29 -8.94
N LEU A 132 -11.03 -26.32 -8.01
CA LEU A 132 -11.81 -26.42 -6.77
C LEU A 132 -13.32 -26.50 -7.08
N PHE A 133 -13.83 -25.66 -7.98
CA PHE A 133 -15.25 -25.70 -8.37
C PHE A 133 -15.60 -26.97 -9.19
N GLU A 134 -14.74 -27.37 -10.14
CA GLU A 134 -14.96 -28.56 -10.96
C GLU A 134 -15.00 -29.85 -10.11
N LYS A 135 -14.12 -29.97 -9.10
CA LYS A 135 -14.13 -31.09 -8.15
C LYS A 135 -15.40 -31.15 -7.28
N ASN A 136 -16.11 -30.03 -7.14
CA ASN A 136 -17.40 -29.95 -6.44
C ASN A 136 -18.60 -30.08 -7.39
N GLY A 137 -18.38 -30.52 -8.64
CA GLY A 137 -19.44 -30.91 -9.57
C GLY A 137 -19.95 -29.80 -10.48
N PHE A 138 -19.30 -28.63 -10.52
CA PHE A 138 -19.72 -27.51 -11.37
C PHE A 138 -18.96 -27.49 -12.70
N SER A 139 -19.68 -27.33 -13.82
CA SER A 139 -19.08 -27.08 -15.13
C SER A 139 -18.94 -25.57 -15.38
N ILE A 140 -17.69 -25.07 -15.44
CA ILE A 140 -17.43 -23.64 -15.65
C ILE A 140 -17.78 -23.21 -17.08
N GLY A 141 -18.47 -22.06 -17.21
CA GLY A 141 -18.97 -21.52 -18.47
C GLY A 141 -20.26 -22.17 -18.97
N LYS A 142 -20.83 -23.12 -18.21
CA LYS A 142 -22.10 -23.79 -18.51
C LYS A 142 -23.05 -23.72 -17.31
N ASP A 143 -22.68 -24.41 -16.23
CA ASP A 143 -23.49 -24.47 -15.01
C ASP A 143 -23.30 -23.17 -14.22
N ILE A 144 -22.07 -22.67 -14.14
CA ILE A 144 -21.74 -21.42 -13.43
C ILE A 144 -20.73 -20.59 -14.23
N TYR A 145 -20.65 -19.30 -13.92
CA TYR A 145 -19.74 -18.37 -14.55
C TYR A 145 -18.68 -17.90 -13.54
N LEU A 146 -17.40 -18.11 -13.84
CA LEU A 146 -16.30 -17.84 -12.90
C LEU A 146 -15.35 -16.80 -13.50
N ALA A 147 -15.14 -15.68 -12.79
CA ALA A 147 -14.32 -14.57 -13.26
C ALA A 147 -13.48 -13.94 -12.15
N HIS A 148 -12.42 -13.24 -12.55
CA HIS A 148 -11.61 -12.37 -11.70
C HIS A 148 -11.74 -10.93 -12.19
N CYS A 149 -12.12 -10.03 -11.28
CA CYS A 149 -12.37 -8.62 -11.56
C CYS A 149 -11.60 -7.76 -10.56
N PRO A 150 -10.27 -7.63 -10.70
CA PRO A 150 -9.44 -7.01 -9.68
C PRO A 150 -9.82 -5.56 -9.45
N GLU A 151 -9.94 -5.17 -8.18
CA GLU A 151 -10.32 -3.81 -7.81
C GLU A 151 -9.16 -2.80 -8.03
N ARG A 152 -9.52 -1.57 -8.41
CA ARG A 152 -8.59 -0.46 -8.63
C ARG A 152 -9.12 0.80 -7.96
N VAL A 153 -8.92 0.87 -6.64
CA VAL A 153 -9.45 1.96 -5.82
C VAL A 153 -8.37 2.61 -4.96
N LEU A 154 -8.53 3.92 -4.78
CA LEU A 154 -7.76 4.76 -3.89
C LEU A 154 -8.58 5.02 -2.61
N PRO A 155 -8.05 4.67 -1.42
CA PRO A 155 -8.67 5.03 -0.16
C PRO A 155 -8.99 6.54 -0.05
N GLY A 156 -10.18 6.87 0.45
CA GLY A 156 -10.71 8.24 0.52
C GLY A 156 -11.44 8.71 -0.75
N ARG A 157 -11.38 7.92 -1.84
CA ARG A 157 -12.11 8.15 -3.10
C ARG A 157 -12.67 6.87 -3.71
N ILE A 158 -12.81 5.82 -2.91
CA ILE A 158 -13.18 4.46 -3.34
C ILE A 158 -14.49 4.48 -4.11
N LEU A 159 -15.53 5.14 -3.59
CA LEU A 159 -16.84 5.17 -4.26
C LEU A 159 -16.78 5.86 -5.63
N THR A 160 -16.00 6.92 -5.74
CA THR A 160 -15.84 7.66 -7.00
C THR A 160 -15.06 6.82 -8.02
N GLU A 161 -14.00 6.15 -7.56
CA GLU A 161 -13.16 5.32 -8.42
C GLU A 161 -13.86 4.03 -8.88
N LEU A 162 -14.64 3.39 -8.01
CA LEU A 162 -15.47 2.24 -8.37
C LEU A 162 -16.40 2.53 -9.55
N ILE A 163 -16.97 3.74 -9.58
CA ILE A 163 -17.93 4.16 -10.61
C ILE A 163 -17.20 4.63 -11.88
N ASN A 164 -16.13 5.40 -11.77
CA ASN A 164 -15.57 6.11 -12.92
C ASN A 164 -14.37 5.42 -13.58
N ASN A 165 -13.66 4.53 -12.87
CA ASN A 165 -12.49 3.86 -13.44
C ASN A 165 -12.90 2.82 -14.49
N ASN A 166 -12.01 2.58 -15.45
CA ASN A 166 -12.11 1.41 -16.32
C ASN A 166 -11.99 0.13 -15.48
N ARG A 167 -12.76 -0.90 -15.84
CA ARG A 167 -12.81 -2.17 -15.12
C ARG A 167 -12.33 -3.31 -16.00
N ILE A 168 -11.34 -4.06 -15.54
CA ILE A 168 -10.94 -5.32 -16.19
C ILE A 168 -11.84 -6.44 -15.66
N VAL A 169 -12.38 -7.24 -16.58
CA VAL A 169 -13.22 -8.40 -16.30
C VAL A 169 -12.63 -9.62 -16.99
N GLY A 170 -11.95 -10.47 -16.21
CA GLY A 170 -11.27 -11.67 -16.70
C GLY A 170 -12.04 -12.95 -16.41
N GLY A 171 -12.72 -13.55 -17.38
CA GLY A 171 -13.41 -14.83 -17.21
C GLY A 171 -12.53 -16.05 -17.47
N ILE A 172 -12.87 -17.20 -16.87
CA ILE A 172 -12.29 -18.51 -17.25
C ILE A 172 -12.69 -18.90 -18.69
N THR A 173 -13.89 -18.48 -19.11
CA THR A 173 -14.36 -18.55 -20.50
C THR A 173 -14.88 -17.18 -20.95
N LYS A 174 -15.17 -17.03 -22.24
CA LYS A 174 -15.77 -15.81 -22.78
C LYS A 174 -17.14 -15.54 -22.17
N GLU A 175 -17.95 -16.58 -21.99
CA GLU A 175 -19.27 -16.51 -21.36
C GLU A 175 -19.16 -16.06 -19.90
N CYS A 176 -18.12 -16.51 -19.18
CA CYS A 176 -17.85 -16.04 -17.83
C CYS A 176 -17.55 -14.52 -17.79
N SER A 177 -16.75 -14.05 -18.75
CA SER A 177 -16.41 -12.62 -18.86
C SER A 177 -17.65 -11.78 -19.13
N VAL A 178 -18.50 -12.22 -20.07
CA VAL A 178 -19.77 -11.56 -20.40
C VAL A 178 -20.72 -11.55 -19.20
N ALA A 179 -20.82 -12.66 -18.46
CA ALA A 179 -21.68 -12.77 -17.28
C ALA A 179 -21.23 -11.80 -16.17
N ALA A 180 -19.94 -11.77 -15.83
CA ALA A 180 -19.39 -10.85 -14.84
C ALA A 180 -19.49 -9.37 -15.29
N ALA A 181 -19.23 -9.09 -16.57
CA ALA A 181 -19.32 -7.74 -17.13
C ALA A 181 -20.72 -7.14 -16.99
N LYS A 182 -21.79 -7.94 -17.11
CA LYS A 182 -23.18 -7.47 -16.90
C LYS A 182 -23.41 -6.88 -15.51
N ILE A 183 -22.73 -7.41 -14.49
CA ILE A 183 -22.87 -6.93 -13.11
C ILE A 183 -22.24 -5.54 -12.99
N TYR A 184 -20.99 -5.38 -13.42
CA TYR A 184 -20.28 -4.10 -13.33
C TYR A 184 -20.84 -3.01 -14.25
N LYS A 185 -21.43 -3.37 -15.41
CA LYS A 185 -22.13 -2.42 -16.31
C LYS A 185 -23.30 -1.69 -15.63
N SER A 186 -23.78 -2.16 -14.48
CA SER A 186 -24.86 -1.49 -13.75
C SER A 186 -24.42 -0.18 -13.08
N PHE A 187 -23.14 0.00 -12.78
CA PHE A 187 -22.64 1.20 -12.07
C PHE A 187 -21.35 1.77 -12.63
N VAL A 188 -20.52 0.99 -13.33
CA VAL A 188 -19.28 1.47 -13.92
C VAL A 188 -19.59 2.32 -15.17
N LYS A 189 -19.15 3.57 -15.14
CA LYS A 189 -19.18 4.53 -16.25
C LYS A 189 -17.93 4.48 -17.12
N GLY A 190 -16.82 3.98 -16.58
CA GLY A 190 -15.60 3.70 -17.33
C GLY A 190 -15.80 2.54 -18.33
N GLU A 191 -14.75 2.26 -19.10
CA GLU A 191 -14.75 1.14 -20.03
C GLU A 191 -14.74 -0.20 -19.28
N ILE A 192 -15.60 -1.14 -19.68
CA ILE A 192 -15.53 -2.53 -19.24
C ILE A 192 -14.68 -3.33 -20.24
N ILE A 193 -13.49 -3.72 -19.80
CA ILE A 193 -12.49 -4.40 -20.62
C ILE A 193 -12.56 -5.90 -20.33
N GLU A 194 -13.25 -6.63 -21.20
CA GLU A 194 -13.41 -8.10 -21.11
C GLU A 194 -12.14 -8.82 -21.60
N THR A 195 -11.63 -9.79 -20.82
CA THR A 195 -10.40 -10.55 -21.11
C THR A 195 -10.42 -11.94 -20.45
N GLU A 196 -9.30 -12.67 -20.47
CA GLU A 196 -9.14 -13.94 -19.75
C GLU A 196 -8.73 -13.71 -18.28
N ALA A 197 -9.17 -14.59 -17.37
CA ALA A 197 -8.86 -14.51 -15.94
C ALA A 197 -7.37 -14.32 -15.66
N LYS A 198 -6.50 -15.18 -16.21
CA LYS A 198 -5.04 -15.08 -16.05
C LYS A 198 -4.42 -13.77 -16.55
N ILE A 199 -5.02 -13.13 -17.55
CA ILE A 199 -4.57 -11.83 -18.06
C ILE A 199 -4.95 -10.74 -17.05
N ALA A 200 -6.17 -10.79 -16.50
CA ALA A 200 -6.60 -9.86 -15.46
C ALA A 200 -5.74 -9.96 -14.19
N GLU A 201 -5.44 -11.18 -13.73
CA GLU A 201 -4.57 -11.43 -12.56
C GLU A 201 -3.16 -10.85 -12.77
N MET A 202 -2.56 -11.16 -13.93
CA MET A 202 -1.21 -10.69 -14.27
C MET A 202 -1.18 -9.16 -14.43
N SER A 203 -2.17 -8.57 -15.10
CA SER A 203 -2.26 -7.12 -15.28
C SER A 203 -2.26 -6.40 -13.95
N LYS A 204 -3.03 -6.90 -12.96
CA LYS A 204 -3.09 -6.27 -11.64
C LYS A 204 -1.76 -6.32 -10.90
N CYS A 205 -1.11 -7.50 -10.89
CA CYS A 205 0.20 -7.64 -10.25
C CYS A 205 1.27 -6.77 -10.95
N MET A 206 1.19 -6.65 -12.28
CA MET A 206 2.15 -5.89 -13.08
C MET A 206 2.06 -4.38 -12.85
N GLU A 207 0.88 -3.83 -12.58
CA GLU A 207 0.73 -2.40 -12.24
C GLU A 207 1.52 -2.03 -10.98
N ASN A 208 1.39 -2.84 -9.93
CA ASN A 208 2.12 -2.64 -8.68
C ASN A 208 3.61 -2.96 -8.83
N THR A 209 3.95 -3.98 -9.61
CA THR A 209 5.34 -4.32 -9.93
C THR A 209 6.04 -3.21 -10.71
N PHE A 210 5.38 -2.57 -11.69
CA PHE A 210 5.93 -1.43 -12.42
C PHE A 210 6.31 -0.30 -11.45
N ARG A 211 5.42 0.02 -10.50
CA ARG A 211 5.68 1.07 -9.51
C ARG A 211 6.83 0.70 -8.57
N ASP A 212 6.85 -0.52 -8.06
CA ASP A 212 7.90 -1.01 -7.14
C ASP A 212 9.29 -1.02 -7.82
N VAL A 213 9.39 -1.51 -9.06
CA VAL A 213 10.63 -1.53 -9.85
C VAL A 213 11.14 -0.11 -10.11
N ASN A 214 10.28 0.84 -10.47
CA ASN A 214 10.70 2.22 -10.70
C ASN A 214 11.12 2.94 -9.41
N ILE A 215 10.49 2.62 -8.27
CA ILE A 215 10.95 3.12 -6.97
C ILE A 215 12.32 2.51 -6.63
N ALA A 216 12.54 1.21 -6.89
CA ALA A 216 13.83 0.57 -6.68
C ALA A 216 14.94 1.20 -7.54
N LEU A 217 14.67 1.48 -8.81
CA LEU A 217 15.60 2.21 -9.68
C LEU A 217 15.97 3.58 -9.09
N SER A 218 14.99 4.30 -8.58
CA SER A 218 15.18 5.63 -7.98
C SER A 218 16.00 5.55 -6.69
N ASN A 219 15.74 4.52 -5.87
CA ASN A 219 16.46 4.23 -4.63
C ASN A 219 17.91 3.80 -4.89
N GLU A 220 18.14 2.93 -5.88
CA GLU A 220 19.49 2.55 -6.30
C GLU A 220 20.27 3.75 -6.83
N LEU A 221 19.62 4.61 -7.65
CA LEU A 221 20.22 5.85 -8.14
C LEU A 221 20.66 6.77 -7.01
N VAL A 222 19.86 6.90 -5.93
CA VAL A 222 20.25 7.67 -4.75
C VAL A 222 21.54 7.13 -4.13
N LYS A 223 21.68 5.82 -3.99
CA LYS A 223 22.90 5.21 -3.41
C LYS A 223 24.12 5.49 -4.28
N VAL A 224 23.98 5.30 -5.60
CA VAL A 224 25.05 5.57 -6.58
C VAL A 224 25.45 7.05 -6.55
N CYS A 225 24.48 7.97 -6.65
CA CYS A 225 24.73 9.40 -6.62
C CYS A 225 25.38 9.85 -5.29
N ASN A 226 24.96 9.27 -4.16
CA ASN A 226 25.56 9.55 -2.85
C ASN A 226 27.01 9.05 -2.72
N ASP A 227 27.40 8.02 -3.47
CA ASP A 227 28.80 7.58 -3.56
C ASP A 227 29.64 8.47 -4.48
N LEU A 228 29.04 8.92 -5.58
CA LEU A 228 29.69 9.77 -6.57
C LEU A 228 29.69 11.27 -6.23
N ASN A 229 29.13 11.66 -5.08
CA ASN A 229 28.93 13.07 -4.69
C ASN A 229 28.09 13.88 -5.70
N ILE A 230 27.00 13.28 -6.18
CA ILE A 230 26.07 13.87 -7.16
C ILE A 230 24.69 14.07 -6.50
N ASN A 231 24.03 15.18 -6.80
CA ASN A 231 22.66 15.43 -6.36
C ASN A 231 21.66 14.54 -7.13
N ALA A 232 21.21 13.45 -6.50
CA ALA A 232 20.29 12.48 -7.09
C ALA A 232 18.94 13.11 -7.50
N LEU A 233 18.42 14.03 -6.70
CA LEU A 233 17.12 14.66 -6.94
C LEU A 233 17.16 15.57 -8.17
N GLU A 234 18.28 16.28 -8.37
CA GLU A 234 18.50 17.09 -9.56
C GLU A 234 18.68 16.23 -10.82
N VAL A 235 19.39 15.10 -10.71
CA VAL A 235 19.50 14.11 -11.80
C VAL A 235 18.12 13.60 -12.22
N ILE A 236 17.28 13.20 -11.25
CA ILE A 236 15.89 12.75 -11.51
C ILE A 236 15.09 13.86 -12.20
N ARG A 237 15.15 15.10 -11.68
CA ARG A 237 14.44 16.25 -12.24
C ARG A 237 14.84 16.53 -13.69
N LEU A 238 16.13 16.48 -14.00
CA LEU A 238 16.65 16.71 -15.36
C LEU A 238 16.32 15.56 -16.30
N ALA A 239 16.49 14.30 -15.87
CA ALA A 239 16.17 13.12 -16.67
C ALA A 239 14.68 13.08 -17.07
N ASN A 240 13.79 13.45 -16.13
CA ASN A 240 12.34 13.52 -16.35
C ASN A 240 11.91 14.67 -17.29
N LYS A 241 12.82 15.52 -17.78
CA LYS A 241 12.52 16.45 -18.89
C LYS A 241 12.38 15.73 -20.23
N HIS A 242 12.89 14.50 -20.35
CA HIS A 242 12.71 13.71 -21.55
C HIS A 242 11.32 13.06 -21.56
N PRO A 243 10.53 13.15 -22.65
CA PRO A 243 9.10 12.82 -22.69
C PRO A 243 8.75 11.34 -22.48
N ARG A 244 9.75 10.45 -22.50
CA ARG A 244 9.58 9.00 -22.29
C ARG A 244 10.22 8.50 -20.99
N VAL A 245 10.73 9.42 -20.16
CA VAL A 245 11.41 9.10 -18.90
C VAL A 245 10.56 9.64 -17.77
N ASN A 246 10.21 8.75 -16.84
CA ASN A 246 9.45 9.07 -15.65
C ASN A 246 10.02 8.31 -14.45
N ILE A 247 11.19 8.73 -13.99
CA ILE A 247 11.85 8.21 -12.80
C ILE A 247 11.03 8.66 -11.58
N HIS A 248 10.71 7.69 -10.71
CA HIS A 248 9.90 7.92 -9.52
C HIS A 248 10.69 8.65 -8.43
N SER A 249 10.00 9.09 -7.38
CA SER A 249 10.67 9.65 -6.20
C SER A 249 11.30 8.53 -5.36
N PRO A 250 12.54 8.69 -4.89
CA PRO A 250 13.14 7.79 -3.90
C PRO A 250 12.49 7.98 -2.52
N GLY A 251 12.78 7.08 -1.58
CA GLY A 251 12.25 7.14 -0.24
C GLY A 251 12.98 6.25 0.77
N PRO A 252 12.54 6.22 2.04
CA PRO A 252 13.13 5.38 3.08
C PRO A 252 12.85 3.88 2.88
N GLY A 253 12.07 3.52 1.86
CA GLY A 253 11.69 2.15 1.51
C GLY A 253 10.29 2.13 0.88
N VAL A 254 9.73 0.93 0.72
CA VAL A 254 8.38 0.71 0.21
C VAL A 254 7.60 -0.13 1.21
N GLY A 255 6.43 0.37 1.62
CA GLY A 255 5.50 -0.32 2.52
C GLY A 255 4.09 -0.48 1.93
N GLY A 256 3.13 -0.77 2.81
CA GLY A 256 1.72 -0.97 2.46
C GLY A 256 1.41 -2.36 1.88
N HIS A 257 0.12 -2.61 1.65
CA HIS A 257 -0.40 -3.96 1.35
C HIS A 257 -0.22 -4.46 -0.07
N CYS A 258 0.02 -3.57 -1.04
CA CYS A 258 0.04 -3.97 -2.45
C CYS A 258 1.46 -3.96 -3.01
N LEU A 259 2.17 -2.81 -2.92
CA LEU A 259 3.50 -2.68 -3.52
C LEU A 259 4.54 -3.60 -2.87
N ALA A 260 4.43 -3.86 -1.56
CA ALA A 260 5.35 -4.73 -0.85
C ALA A 260 5.02 -6.22 -0.97
N VAL A 261 3.93 -6.58 -1.67
CA VAL A 261 3.32 -7.92 -1.65
C VAL A 261 3.18 -8.46 -3.07
N ASP A 262 2.43 -7.78 -3.93
CA ASP A 262 2.08 -8.23 -5.28
C ASP A 262 3.28 -8.62 -6.18
N PRO A 263 4.44 -7.92 -6.13
CA PRO A 263 5.61 -8.34 -6.92
C PRO A 263 6.10 -9.75 -6.58
N TYR A 264 5.96 -10.16 -5.30
CA TYR A 264 6.30 -11.52 -4.89
C TYR A 264 5.36 -12.57 -5.48
N PHE A 265 4.11 -12.23 -5.80
CA PHE A 265 3.20 -13.17 -6.44
C PHE A 265 3.67 -13.57 -7.83
N ILE A 266 4.23 -12.62 -8.59
CA ILE A 266 4.85 -12.91 -9.88
C ILE A 266 6.14 -13.72 -9.68
N TYR A 267 6.99 -13.29 -8.75
CA TYR A 267 8.26 -13.97 -8.45
C TYR A 267 8.05 -15.42 -8.01
N ALA A 268 7.12 -15.69 -7.09
CA ALA A 268 6.82 -17.03 -6.60
C ALA A 268 6.31 -17.97 -7.72
N LYS A 269 5.65 -17.42 -8.76
CA LYS A 269 5.17 -18.20 -9.91
C LYS A 269 6.27 -18.50 -10.93
N SER A 270 7.30 -17.66 -11.02
CA SER A 270 8.37 -17.81 -12.02
C SER A 270 9.71 -17.26 -11.52
N PRO A 271 10.30 -17.86 -10.47
CA PRO A 271 11.48 -17.28 -9.80
C PRO A 271 12.72 -17.24 -10.71
N GLU A 272 12.82 -18.18 -11.65
CA GLU A 272 13.91 -18.24 -12.63
C GLU A 272 13.92 -17.05 -13.59
N TYR A 273 12.74 -16.49 -13.93
CA TYR A 273 12.61 -15.39 -14.89
C TYR A 273 12.39 -14.03 -14.22
N ALA A 274 11.73 -14.00 -13.05
CA ALA A 274 11.37 -12.78 -12.32
C ALA A 274 12.55 -12.17 -11.50
N LYS A 275 13.78 -12.23 -12.03
CA LYS A 275 15.00 -11.78 -11.34
C LYS A 275 15.00 -10.28 -11.03
N MET A 276 14.61 -9.45 -12.01
CA MET A 276 14.53 -8.00 -11.84
C MET A 276 13.52 -7.61 -10.75
N ILE A 277 12.37 -8.28 -10.73
CA ILE A 277 11.30 -8.04 -9.74
C ILE A 277 11.82 -8.33 -8.33
N LYS A 278 12.51 -9.47 -8.16
CA LYS A 278 13.12 -9.83 -6.86
C LYS A 278 14.20 -8.84 -6.43
N LEU A 279 15.09 -8.46 -7.36
CA LEU A 279 16.15 -7.49 -7.08
C LEU A 279 15.57 -6.13 -6.69
N SER A 280 14.50 -5.67 -7.34
CA SER A 280 13.81 -4.43 -6.98
C SER A 280 13.27 -4.48 -5.55
N ARG A 281 12.67 -5.60 -5.13
CA ARG A 281 12.25 -5.80 -3.73
C ARG A 281 13.43 -5.76 -2.77
N ASP A 282 14.55 -6.37 -3.10
CA ASP A 282 15.75 -6.37 -2.25
C ASP A 282 16.34 -4.97 -2.09
N ILE A 283 16.41 -4.20 -3.18
CA ILE A 283 16.82 -2.79 -3.16
C ILE A 283 15.88 -1.99 -2.26
N ASN A 284 14.56 -2.10 -2.46
CA ASN A 284 13.58 -1.37 -1.64
C ASN A 284 13.63 -1.77 -0.17
N ASN A 285 13.83 -3.06 0.15
CA ASN A 285 13.97 -3.56 1.52
C ASN A 285 15.28 -3.12 2.19
N SER A 286 16.31 -2.77 1.41
CA SER A 286 17.59 -2.29 1.93
C SER A 286 17.61 -0.80 2.27
N MET A 287 16.61 -0.02 1.84
CA MET A 287 16.58 1.43 2.06
C MET A 287 16.49 1.85 3.53
N PRO A 288 15.77 1.16 4.43
CA PRO A 288 15.81 1.47 5.85
C PRO A 288 17.23 1.47 6.43
N GLN A 289 18.04 0.48 6.06
CA GLN A 289 19.44 0.40 6.49
C GLN A 289 20.27 1.57 5.91
N PHE A 290 20.06 1.91 4.64
CA PHE A 290 20.75 3.04 4.02
C PHE A 290 20.40 4.38 4.68
N VAL A 291 19.15 4.59 5.10
CA VAL A 291 18.73 5.78 5.87
C VAL A 291 19.42 5.85 7.23
N VAL A 292 19.59 4.70 7.91
CA VAL A 292 20.35 4.59 9.16
C VAL A 292 21.82 5.00 8.94
N GLU A 293 22.44 4.50 7.87
CA GLU A 293 23.83 4.83 7.51
C GLU A 293 24.04 6.32 7.21
N ILE A 294 23.10 6.94 6.48
CA ILE A 294 23.12 8.39 6.24
C ILE A 294 22.97 9.15 7.57
N SER A 295 22.00 8.76 8.41
CA SER A 295 21.78 9.40 9.71
C SER A 295 23.04 9.34 10.58
N LYS A 296 23.71 8.19 10.62
CA LYS A 296 24.99 8.00 11.33
C LYS A 296 26.09 8.91 10.79
N THR A 297 26.18 9.05 9.48
CA THR A 297 27.17 9.94 8.83
C THR A 297 26.91 11.40 9.21
N ILE A 298 25.66 11.84 9.15
CA ILE A 298 25.24 13.20 9.52
C ILE A 298 25.53 13.51 11.00
N LEU A 299 25.43 12.52 11.88
CA LEU A 299 25.61 12.67 13.32
C LEU A 299 27.04 12.36 13.81
N SER A 300 27.98 12.06 12.91
CA SER A 300 29.31 11.55 13.26
C SER A 300 30.17 12.49 14.10
N ASP A 301 29.89 13.79 14.07
CA ASP A 301 30.56 14.84 14.84
C ASP A 301 29.92 15.11 16.22
N ILE A 302 28.84 14.40 16.57
CA ILE A 302 28.05 14.64 17.79
C ILE A 302 28.20 13.47 18.76
N GLN A 303 28.59 13.77 20.00
CA GLN A 303 28.61 12.77 21.07
C GLN A 303 27.21 12.53 21.63
N ASN A 304 26.81 11.25 21.72
CA ASN A 304 25.49 10.82 22.21
C ASN A 304 24.34 11.59 21.53
N PRO A 305 24.19 11.45 20.20
CA PRO A 305 23.17 12.17 19.45
C PRO A 305 21.76 11.70 19.77
N GLN A 306 20.81 12.64 19.74
CA GLN A 306 19.37 12.38 19.88
C GLN A 306 18.65 12.62 18.55
N ILE A 307 17.77 11.69 18.16
CA ILE A 307 17.05 11.77 16.89
C ILE A 307 15.55 11.92 17.16
N ALA A 308 14.95 12.95 16.59
CA ALA A 308 13.52 13.13 16.52
C ALA A 308 12.98 12.44 15.26
N ILE A 309 12.06 11.50 15.40
CA ILE A 309 11.43 10.80 14.27
C ILE A 309 10.10 11.45 13.95
N PHE A 310 9.93 11.88 12.70
CA PHE A 310 8.72 12.53 12.21
C PHE A 310 8.07 11.63 11.15
N GLY A 311 6.94 11.04 11.52
CA GLY A 311 6.19 10.09 10.71
C GLY A 311 6.62 8.64 10.93
N VAL A 312 5.65 7.75 11.11
CA VAL A 312 5.85 6.31 11.28
C VAL A 312 5.08 5.46 10.28
N THR A 313 4.24 6.09 9.45
CA THR A 313 3.36 5.46 8.47
C THR A 313 4.08 5.27 7.13
N TYR A 314 3.61 4.34 6.29
CA TYR A 314 4.24 4.13 4.97
C TYR A 314 3.85 5.18 3.92
N LYS A 315 2.79 5.95 4.19
CA LYS A 315 2.20 6.97 3.30
C LYS A 315 1.73 8.13 4.18
N GLY A 316 1.87 9.36 3.68
CA GLY A 316 1.35 10.54 4.35
C GLY A 316 -0.17 10.50 4.55
N ASN A 317 -0.59 11.17 5.61
CA ASN A 317 -1.98 11.44 6.01
C ASN A 317 -2.85 10.19 6.21
N VAL A 318 -2.26 9.09 6.68
CA VAL A 318 -2.99 7.88 7.10
C VAL A 318 -2.46 7.40 8.44
N ASP A 319 -3.20 6.54 9.13
CA ASP A 319 -2.84 5.93 10.43
C ASP A 319 -2.22 4.52 10.28
N ASP A 320 -1.96 4.08 9.05
CA ASP A 320 -1.58 2.71 8.74
C ASP A 320 -0.07 2.44 8.90
N LEU A 321 0.26 1.64 9.91
CA LEU A 321 1.63 1.23 10.26
C LEU A 321 2.09 -0.05 9.55
N ARG A 322 1.20 -0.76 8.86
CA ARG A 322 1.48 -2.10 8.33
C ARG A 322 2.56 -2.05 7.26
N GLU A 323 3.56 -2.92 7.39
CA GLU A 323 4.75 -2.97 6.52
C GLU A 323 5.48 -1.61 6.37
N SER A 324 5.36 -0.70 7.33
CA SER A 324 5.98 0.62 7.23
C SER A 324 7.51 0.55 7.22
N PRO A 325 8.19 1.17 6.23
CA PRO A 325 9.64 1.28 6.23
C PRO A 325 10.15 2.16 7.38
N ALA A 326 9.34 3.13 7.84
CA ALA A 326 9.70 4.00 8.96
C ALA A 326 9.89 3.20 10.25
N ILE A 327 9.01 2.21 10.52
CA ILE A 327 9.15 1.30 11.66
C ILE A 327 10.44 0.49 11.57
N LYS A 328 10.85 0.05 10.37
CA LYS A 328 12.13 -0.65 10.17
C LYS A 328 13.31 0.27 10.48
N VAL A 329 13.30 1.52 10.03
CA VAL A 329 14.33 2.53 10.36
C VAL A 329 14.41 2.75 11.87
N ILE A 330 13.27 2.97 12.54
CA ILE A 330 13.20 3.19 14.00
C ILE A 330 13.82 2.02 14.76
N ASN A 331 13.47 0.78 14.40
CA ASN A 331 14.00 -0.40 15.06
C ASN A 331 15.51 -0.55 14.85
N LEU A 332 16.01 -0.28 13.63
CA LEU A 332 17.44 -0.32 13.34
C LEU A 332 18.21 0.76 14.13
N LEU A 333 17.70 1.99 14.20
CA LEU A 333 18.30 3.05 15.01
C LEU A 333 18.32 2.71 16.51
N LYS A 334 17.23 2.14 17.05
CA LYS A 334 17.20 1.67 18.45
C LYS A 334 18.23 0.58 18.71
N ASN A 335 18.38 -0.37 17.79
CA ASN A 335 19.36 -1.45 17.90
C ASN A 335 20.81 -0.94 17.86
N GLU A 336 21.07 0.17 17.17
CA GLU A 336 22.36 0.87 17.15
C GLU A 336 22.58 1.75 18.40
N GLY A 337 21.60 1.81 19.33
CA GLY A 337 21.72 2.52 20.61
C GLY A 337 21.32 4.00 20.57
N PHE A 338 20.72 4.49 19.49
CA PHE A 338 20.27 5.88 19.41
C PHE A 338 19.07 6.14 20.33
N GLN A 339 19.07 7.31 20.98
CA GLN A 339 17.91 7.82 21.70
C GLN A 339 16.93 8.47 20.71
N LEU A 340 15.68 8.01 20.72
CA LEU A 340 14.65 8.46 19.79
C LEU A 340 13.46 9.09 20.53
N ALA A 341 12.96 10.20 20.01
CA ALA A 341 11.64 10.73 20.34
C ALA A 341 10.77 10.70 19.08
N ILE A 342 9.55 10.15 19.17
CA ILE A 342 8.73 9.83 17.99
C ILE A 342 7.48 10.71 17.95
N HIS A 343 7.24 11.33 16.81
CA HIS A 343 6.06 12.12 16.53
C HIS A 343 5.38 11.66 15.23
N ASP A 344 4.08 11.39 15.30
CA ASP A 344 3.21 11.20 14.13
C ASP A 344 1.81 11.73 14.47
N PRO A 345 1.26 12.71 13.73
CA PRO A 345 -0.03 13.31 14.06
C PRO A 345 -1.23 12.42 13.73
N HIS A 346 -1.06 11.38 12.91
CA HIS A 346 -2.14 10.50 12.45
C HIS A 346 -2.22 9.20 13.26
N VAL A 347 -1.18 8.89 14.05
CA VAL A 347 -1.10 7.63 14.81
C VAL A 347 -1.19 7.90 16.30
N ASN A 348 -2.31 7.50 16.91
CA ASN A 348 -2.52 7.65 18.34
C ASN A 348 -1.82 6.53 19.13
N ARG A 349 -0.68 6.86 19.75
CA ARG A 349 0.07 5.96 20.64
C ARG A 349 0.57 6.69 21.89
N PRO A 350 0.52 6.04 23.07
CA PRO A 350 0.88 6.68 24.33
C PRO A 350 2.37 7.00 24.46
N ASP A 351 3.24 6.35 23.67
CA ASP A 351 4.68 6.59 23.66
C ASP A 351 5.13 7.59 22.58
N PHE A 352 4.18 8.17 21.82
CA PHE A 352 4.47 9.24 20.86
C PHE A 352 4.25 10.59 21.53
N VAL A 353 5.06 11.57 21.14
CA VAL A 353 5.08 12.91 21.73
C VAL A 353 4.69 13.95 20.69
N THR A 354 4.47 15.20 21.13
CA THR A 354 4.20 16.31 20.20
C THR A 354 5.44 16.64 19.34
N CYS A 355 5.25 17.35 18.24
CA CYS A 355 6.37 17.73 17.35
C CYS A 355 7.46 18.53 18.07
N PHE A 356 7.06 19.45 18.97
CA PHE A 356 7.99 20.26 19.75
C PHE A 356 8.71 19.43 20.82
N GLU A 357 8.02 18.52 21.49
CA GLU A 357 8.66 17.62 22.46
C GLU A 357 9.65 16.67 21.79
N ALA A 358 9.32 16.15 20.60
CA ALA A 358 10.24 15.31 19.85
C ALA A 358 11.49 16.07 19.41
N ALA A 359 11.32 17.30 18.91
CA ALA A 359 12.41 18.13 18.41
C ALA A 359 13.29 18.73 19.54
N ALA A 360 12.75 18.94 20.74
CA ALA A 360 13.46 19.57 21.84
C ALA A 360 14.73 18.78 22.25
N GLY A 361 15.88 19.44 22.20
CA GLY A 361 17.18 18.83 22.54
C GLY A 361 17.73 17.86 21.49
N SER A 362 17.01 17.60 20.39
CA SER A 362 17.44 16.70 19.33
C SER A 362 18.56 17.31 18.47
N ASP A 363 19.33 16.44 17.81
CA ASP A 363 20.39 16.82 16.86
C ASP A 363 20.03 16.56 15.40
N LEU A 364 19.01 15.73 15.19
CA LEU A 364 18.51 15.39 13.88
C LEU A 364 17.01 15.15 13.95
N ILE A 365 16.25 15.90 13.17
CA ILE A 365 14.89 15.50 12.79
C ILE A 365 15.00 14.58 11.57
N LEU A 366 14.39 13.42 11.63
CA LEU A 366 14.33 12.44 10.55
C LEU A 366 12.89 12.31 10.05
N ILE A 367 12.62 12.86 8.87
CA ILE A 367 11.31 12.76 8.21
C ILE A 367 11.24 11.42 7.47
N LEU A 368 10.31 10.55 7.86
CA LEU A 368 10.11 9.22 7.26
C LEU A 368 8.77 9.06 6.53
N SER A 369 7.83 9.97 6.75
CA SER A 369 6.50 9.98 6.11
C SER A 369 6.18 11.37 5.55
N ASP A 370 5.44 11.43 4.44
CA ASP A 370 5.10 12.65 3.71
C ASP A 370 3.79 13.30 4.18
N HIS A 371 3.63 13.45 5.49
CA HIS A 371 2.47 14.13 6.09
C HIS A 371 2.44 15.62 5.71
N ASP A 372 1.24 16.15 5.50
CA ASP A 372 1.06 17.56 5.14
C ASP A 372 1.49 18.49 6.28
N GLU A 373 1.27 18.09 7.54
CA GLU A 373 1.67 18.84 8.72
C GLU A 373 3.18 19.12 8.79
N PHE A 374 4.00 18.27 8.17
CA PHE A 374 5.45 18.45 8.16
C PHE A 374 5.90 19.49 7.14
N LYS A 375 5.10 19.76 6.11
CA LYS A 375 5.40 20.80 5.09
C LYS A 375 5.27 22.21 5.66
N ASP A 376 4.39 22.37 6.65
CA ASP A 376 4.04 23.65 7.26
C ASP A 376 4.81 23.92 8.58
N LEU A 377 5.84 23.14 8.88
CA LEU A 377 6.66 23.33 10.09
C LEU A 377 7.28 24.73 10.11
N ASN A 378 7.21 25.40 11.27
CA ASN A 378 7.96 26.64 11.47
C ASN A 378 9.42 26.31 11.77
N HIS A 379 10.28 26.38 10.76
CA HIS A 379 11.68 25.94 10.87
C HIS A 379 12.46 26.76 11.90
N ARG A 380 12.15 28.06 12.04
CA ARG A 380 12.83 28.94 13.00
C ARG A 380 12.51 28.55 14.45
N GLU A 381 11.25 28.23 14.75
CA GLU A 381 10.87 27.80 16.10
C GLU A 381 11.41 26.41 16.43
N ILE A 382 11.40 25.50 15.45
CA ILE A 382 12.00 24.17 15.59
C ILE A 382 13.52 24.28 15.84
N ALA A 383 14.24 25.09 15.04
CA ALA A 383 15.69 25.24 15.20
C ALA A 383 16.09 25.78 16.58
N LYS A 384 15.28 26.64 17.20
CA LYS A 384 15.56 27.21 18.54
C LYS A 384 15.53 26.17 19.67
N ILE A 385 14.73 25.11 19.52
CA ILE A 385 14.55 24.09 20.55
C ILE A 385 15.45 22.87 20.35
N MET A 386 16.02 22.70 19.16
CA MET A 386 16.99 21.65 18.86
C MET A 386 18.36 21.97 19.48
N ARG A 387 19.11 20.93 19.86
CA ARG A 387 20.51 21.06 20.26
C ARG A 387 21.40 21.33 19.06
N THR A 388 21.19 20.57 17.99
CA THR A 388 21.86 20.76 16.70
C THR A 388 20.78 20.79 15.61
N PRO A 389 20.50 21.92 14.97
CA PRO A 389 19.34 22.06 14.10
C PRO A 389 19.60 21.47 12.71
N ARG A 390 19.58 20.14 12.60
CA ARG A 390 19.67 19.39 11.33
C ARG A 390 18.38 18.62 11.06
N LEU A 391 17.95 18.57 9.82
CA LEU A 391 16.79 17.79 9.38
C LEU A 391 17.17 16.94 8.17
N LEU A 392 16.99 15.63 8.25
CA LEU A 392 17.09 14.71 7.11
C LEU A 392 15.69 14.39 6.58
N ASP A 393 15.41 14.88 5.38
CA ASP A 393 14.19 14.64 4.64
C ASP A 393 14.36 13.49 3.64
N THR A 394 13.88 12.31 4.01
CA THR A 394 13.91 11.13 3.13
C THR A 394 12.78 11.11 2.09
N LYS A 395 11.83 12.04 2.19
CA LYS A 395 10.60 12.11 1.38
C LYS A 395 10.58 13.31 0.44
N ASN A 396 11.54 14.23 0.59
CA ASN A 396 11.70 15.45 -0.19
C ASN A 396 10.41 16.30 -0.23
N ILE A 397 9.83 16.53 0.94
CA ILE A 397 8.63 17.33 1.15
C ILE A 397 8.90 18.69 1.79
N ILE A 398 10.08 18.88 2.41
CA ILE A 398 10.43 20.10 3.13
C ILE A 398 10.94 21.15 2.16
N THR A 399 10.30 22.33 2.16
CA THR A 399 10.78 23.50 1.43
C THR A 399 11.61 24.38 2.36
N PRO A 400 12.89 24.67 2.03
CA PRO A 400 13.73 25.52 2.87
C PRO A 400 13.11 26.90 3.12
N GLN A 401 13.14 27.34 4.38
CA GLN A 401 12.72 28.67 4.82
C GLN A 401 13.95 29.54 5.06
N LEU A 402 13.93 30.78 4.55
CA LEU A 402 15.00 31.76 4.71
C LEU A 402 15.23 32.07 6.20
N ASP A 403 16.49 32.24 6.60
CA ASP A 403 16.90 32.66 7.95
C ASP A 403 16.27 31.82 9.08
N SER A 404 16.13 30.51 8.86
CA SER A 404 15.53 29.58 9.83
C SER A 404 16.55 28.96 10.78
N ASN A 405 17.84 28.98 10.45
CA ASN A 405 18.92 28.25 11.15
C ASN A 405 18.72 26.72 11.20
N LEU A 406 17.74 26.17 10.47
CA LEU A 406 17.55 24.73 10.33
C LEU A 406 18.24 24.26 9.05
N GLU A 407 19.25 23.39 9.20
CA GLU A 407 19.93 22.78 8.06
C GLU A 407 19.07 21.65 7.48
N ILE A 408 18.64 21.81 6.22
CA ILE A 408 17.82 20.82 5.51
C ILE A 408 18.71 19.95 4.63
N ILE A 409 18.71 18.66 4.92
CA ILE A 409 19.46 17.61 4.23
C ILE A 409 18.44 16.68 3.57
N ASN A 410 18.70 16.25 2.34
CA ASN A 410 17.89 15.23 1.67
C ASN A 410 18.80 14.31 0.86
N PHE A 411 18.22 13.36 0.11
CA PHE A 411 19.01 12.46 -0.75
C PHE A 411 19.81 13.16 -1.85
N GLY A 412 19.55 14.44 -2.12
CA GLY A 412 20.31 15.27 -3.04
C GLY A 412 21.50 15.98 -2.41
N SER A 413 21.62 16.05 -1.08
CA SER A 413 22.70 16.77 -0.38
C SER A 413 23.41 15.93 0.71
N ALA A 414 22.89 14.76 1.07
CA ALA A 414 23.45 13.91 2.13
C ALA A 414 24.93 13.55 1.93
N PHE A 415 25.41 13.46 0.68
CA PHE A 415 26.80 13.13 0.38
C PHE A 415 27.80 14.19 0.90
N GLU A 416 27.36 15.44 1.11
CA GLU A 416 28.22 16.51 1.62
C GLU A 416 28.78 16.19 3.01
N TYR A 417 28.07 15.36 3.80
CA TYR A 417 28.50 14.91 5.12
C TYR A 417 29.58 13.83 5.08
N LYS A 418 29.61 12.98 4.05
CA LYS A 418 30.73 12.03 3.87
C LYS A 418 32.06 12.77 3.75
N ASN A 419 32.07 13.89 3.01
CA ASN A 419 33.27 14.69 2.81
C ASN A 419 33.71 15.40 4.09
N LYS A 420 32.78 15.89 4.92
CA LYS A 420 33.07 16.49 6.23
C LYS A 420 33.70 15.46 7.19
N SER A 421 33.18 14.24 7.25
CA SER A 421 33.73 13.18 8.11
C SER A 421 35.15 12.77 7.69
N MET A 422 35.44 12.64 6.38
CA MET A 422 36.79 12.32 5.89
C MET A 422 37.83 13.41 6.17
N VAL A 423 37.43 14.68 6.20
CA VAL A 423 38.32 15.80 6.56
C VAL A 423 38.66 15.76 8.05
N ASN A 424 37.69 15.42 8.90
CA ASN A 424 37.92 15.27 10.34
C ASN A 424 38.83 14.07 10.67
N GLU A 425 38.77 12.97 9.91
CA GLU A 425 39.68 11.83 10.08
C GLU A 425 41.11 12.10 9.60
N LYS A 426 41.32 12.99 8.63
CA LYS A 426 42.65 13.33 8.08
C LYS A 426 43.44 14.33 8.94
N THR A 427 42.94 14.71 10.11
CA THR A 427 43.67 15.59 11.05
C THR A 427 44.25 14.83 12.24
N PRO A 428 45.30 14.01 12.04
CA PRO A 428 46.32 13.83 13.06
C PRO A 428 47.72 14.13 12.51
N PHE A 429 48.55 14.75 13.35
CA PHE A 429 49.96 15.11 13.14
C PHE A 429 50.25 16.34 12.26
N PHE A 430 50.31 17.52 12.89
CA PHE A 430 51.49 18.40 12.83
C PHE A 430 51.42 19.40 13.99
N MET A 431 51.83 18.98 15.19
CA MET A 431 52.43 19.86 16.20
C MET A 431 53.48 19.04 16.97
N LYS A 432 54.73 19.30 16.65
CA LYS A 432 55.88 19.14 17.55
C LYS A 432 56.60 20.46 17.60
#